data_AF-A0A0H1BCY1-F1
#
_entry.id   AF-A0A0H1BCY1-F1
#
_cell.length_a   1.000
_cell.length_b   1.000
_cell.length_c   1.000
_cell.angle_alpha   90.00
_cell.angle_beta   90.00
_cell.angle_gamma   90.00
#
_symmetry.space_group_name_H-M   'P 1'
#
loop_
_entity.id
_entity.type
_entity.pdbx_description
1 polymer ?
#
loop_
_entity_poly.entity_id
_entity_poly.type
_entity_poly.pdbx_seq_one_letter_code
_entity_poly.pdbx_strand_id
1 'polypeptide(L)'
;MEPAQIGANINLSFGLALWLALFLHIVGVEIYLQLTPRESQRLRMVSYERQKQAGYANPGNAGLVVQKFGDAEPWAPSVETGRPM
;
A
#
# COMPACT_ATOMS: atom_id res chain seq x y z
N MET A 1 -20.14 -40.28 -2.58
CA MET A 1 -18.73 -39.90 -2.87
C MET A 1 -17.88 -40.48 -1.78
N GLU A 2 -16.83 -41.20 -2.13
CA GLU A 2 -15.92 -41.77 -1.15
C GLU A 2 -15.17 -40.66 -0.40
N PRO A 3 -14.83 -40.83 0.89
CA PRO A 3 -14.12 -39.81 1.68
C PRO A 3 -12.82 -39.33 1.02
N ALA A 4 -12.09 -40.24 0.37
CA ALA A 4 -10.88 -39.93 -0.39
C ALA A 4 -11.14 -38.99 -1.57
N GLN A 5 -12.29 -39.13 -2.23
CA GLN A 5 -12.68 -38.34 -3.40
C GLN A 5 -13.02 -36.89 -3.00
N ILE A 6 -13.65 -36.72 -1.85
CA ILE A 6 -13.92 -35.40 -1.26
C ILE A 6 -12.60 -34.71 -0.88
N GLY A 7 -11.70 -35.42 -0.22
CA GLY A 7 -10.38 -34.89 0.15
C GLY A 7 -9.52 -34.49 -1.07
N ALA A 8 -9.56 -35.27 -2.15
CA ALA A 8 -8.87 -34.95 -3.39
C ALA A 8 -9.40 -33.66 -4.04
N ASN A 9 -10.74 -33.51 -4.12
CA ASN A 9 -11.36 -32.33 -4.72
C ASN A 9 -11.05 -31.03 -3.95
N ILE A 10 -10.99 -31.09 -2.62
CA ILE A 10 -10.63 -29.95 -1.77
C ILE A 10 -9.16 -29.56 -2.00
N ASN A 11 -8.24 -30.52 -1.98
CA ASN A 11 -6.81 -30.25 -2.18
C ASN A 11 -6.52 -29.65 -3.56
N LEU A 12 -7.17 -30.16 -4.61
CA LEU A 12 -7.00 -29.65 -5.98
C LEU A 12 -7.47 -28.19 -6.12
N SER A 13 -8.56 -27.83 -5.45
CA SER A 13 -9.16 -26.48 -5.57
C SER A 13 -8.53 -25.45 -4.63
N PHE A 14 -8.01 -25.89 -3.48
CA PHE A 14 -7.51 -24.99 -2.43
C PHE A 14 -6.35 -24.10 -2.91
N GLY A 15 -5.36 -24.68 -3.61
CA GLY A 15 -4.21 -23.93 -4.10
C GLY A 15 -4.61 -22.82 -5.08
N LEU A 16 -5.47 -23.15 -6.05
CA LEU A 16 -5.97 -22.17 -7.01
C LEU A 16 -6.83 -21.09 -6.35
N ALA A 17 -7.71 -21.48 -5.43
CA ALA A 17 -8.55 -20.55 -4.69
C ALA A 17 -7.71 -19.57 -3.85
N LEU A 18 -6.63 -20.04 -3.23
CA LEU A 18 -5.69 -19.19 -2.49
C LEU A 18 -5.02 -18.17 -3.42
N TRP A 19 -4.50 -18.61 -4.57
CA TRP A 19 -3.87 -17.70 -5.53
C TRP A 19 -4.85 -16.66 -6.07
N LEU A 20 -6.08 -17.07 -6.39
CA LEU A 20 -7.12 -16.15 -6.84
C LEU A 20 -7.50 -15.14 -5.75
N ALA A 21 -7.63 -15.59 -4.50
CA ALA A 21 -7.92 -14.72 -3.37
C ALA A 21 -6.80 -13.68 -3.14
N LEU A 22 -5.54 -14.09 -3.21
CA LEU A 22 -4.39 -13.19 -3.10
C LEU A 22 -4.35 -12.17 -4.24
N PHE A 23 -4.59 -12.62 -5.47
CA PHE A 23 -4.65 -11.73 -6.64
C PHE A 23 -5.75 -10.67 -6.48
N LEU A 24 -6.97 -11.09 -6.13
CA LEU A 24 -8.10 -10.19 -5.90
C LEU A 24 -7.83 -9.24 -4.73
N HIS A 25 -7.17 -9.71 -3.66
CA HIS A 25 -6.81 -8.87 -2.53
C HIS A 25 -5.83 -7.76 -2.93
N ILE A 26 -4.77 -8.10 -3.68
CA ILE A 26 -3.78 -7.12 -4.16
C ILE A 26 -4.46 -6.09 -5.06
N VAL A 27 -5.28 -6.53 -6.03
CA VAL A 27 -6.03 -5.63 -6.90
C VAL A 27 -6.97 -4.72 -6.10
N GLY A 28 -7.67 -5.27 -5.10
CA GLY A 28 -8.56 -4.51 -4.23
C GLY A 28 -7.83 -3.44 -3.40
N VAL A 29 -6.63 -3.76 -2.90
CA VAL A 29 -5.78 -2.80 -2.19
C VAL A 29 -5.39 -1.63 -3.10
N GLU A 30 -4.95 -1.91 -4.33
CA GLU A 30 -4.58 -0.87 -5.29
C GLU A 30 -5.76 0.05 -5.65
N ILE A 31 -6.94 -0.54 -5.89
CA ILE A 31 -8.18 0.24 -6.13
C ILE A 31 -8.49 1.11 -4.92
N TYR A 32 -8.41 0.57 -3.70
CA TYR A 32 -8.68 1.32 -2.47
C TYR A 32 -7.73 2.52 -2.32
N LEU A 33 -6.43 2.32 -2.55
CA LEU A 33 -5.43 3.40 -2.49
C LEU A 33 -5.69 4.48 -3.55
N GLN A 34 -6.07 4.09 -4.77
CA GLN A 34 -6.42 5.04 -5.84
C GLN A 34 -7.69 5.84 -5.55
N LEU A 35 -8.66 5.25 -4.84
CA LEU A 35 -9.90 5.93 -4.45
C LEU A 35 -9.72 6.87 -3.25
N THR A 36 -8.63 6.74 -2.48
CA THR A 36 -8.39 7.50 -1.25
C THR A 36 -7.13 8.39 -1.28
N PRO A 37 -6.89 9.17 -2.37
CA PRO A 37 -5.66 9.94 -2.52
C PRO A 37 -5.50 11.03 -1.45
N ARG A 38 -6.61 11.64 -1.01
CA ARG A 38 -6.62 12.64 0.07
C ARG A 38 -6.17 12.05 1.41
N GLU A 39 -6.61 10.84 1.72
CA GLU A 39 -6.24 10.19 2.96
C GLU A 39 -4.75 9.80 2.95
N SER A 40 -4.24 9.30 1.82
CA SER A 40 -2.80 9.08 1.65
C SER A 40 -2.00 10.37 1.85
N GLN A 41 -2.43 11.50 1.27
CA GLN A 41 -1.78 12.81 1.48
C GLN A 41 -1.81 13.25 2.95
N ARG A 42 -2.97 13.14 3.62
CA ARG A 42 -3.13 13.47 5.04
C ARG A 42 -2.16 12.66 5.91
N LEU A 43 -2.09 11.34 5.70
CA LEU A 43 -1.18 10.46 6.45
C LEU A 43 0.29 10.80 6.18
N ARG A 44 0.64 11.17 4.94
CA ARG A 44 2.00 11.57 4.57
C ARG A 44 2.41 12.88 5.26
N MET A 45 1.49 13.84 5.37
CA MET A 45 1.71 15.07 6.14
C MET A 45 1.92 14.80 7.63
N VAL A 46 1.11 13.91 8.23
CA VAL A 46 1.30 13.50 9.65
C VAL A 46 2.67 12.84 9.85
N SER A 47 3.10 11.99 8.92
CA SER A 47 4.42 11.36 8.96
C SER A 47 5.55 12.40 8.84
N TYR A 48 5.43 13.36 7.92
CA TYR A 48 6.37 14.47 7.77
C TYR A 48 6.51 15.29 9.06
N GLU A 49 5.39 15.68 9.68
CA GLU A 49 5.40 16.45 10.93
C GLU A 49 6.10 15.69 12.06
N ARG A 50 5.81 14.40 12.21
CA ARG A 50 6.47 13.55 13.22
C ARG A 50 7.97 13.40 12.96
N GLN A 51 8.38 13.21 11.70
CA GLN A 51 9.79 13.11 11.33
C GLN A 51 10.53 14.42 11.62
N LYS A 52 9.90 15.56 11.33
CA LYS A 52 10.44 16.90 11.63
C LYS A 52 10.59 17.11 13.14
N GLN A 53 9.58 16.75 13.92
CA GLN A 53 9.62 16.80 15.39
C GLN A 53 10.71 15.89 15.96
N ALA A 54 10.97 14.74 15.33
CA ALA A 54 12.03 13.82 15.71
C ALA A 54 13.44 14.24 15.23
N GLY A 55 13.59 15.39 14.55
CA GLY A 55 14.88 15.92 14.13
C GLY A 55 15.52 15.20 12.93
N TYR A 56 14.72 14.55 12.08
CA TYR A 56 15.22 13.86 10.91
C TYR A 56 15.85 14.86 9.92
N ALA A 57 17.00 14.50 9.34
CA ALA A 57 17.70 15.36 8.38
C ALA A 57 16.93 15.57 7.06
N ASN A 58 16.08 14.61 6.67
CA ASN A 58 15.26 14.66 5.46
C ASN A 58 13.82 14.16 5.73
N PRO A 59 12.96 14.96 6.39
CA PRO A 59 11.61 14.57 6.71
C PRO A 59 10.74 14.45 5.45
N GLY A 60 9.85 13.47 5.42
CA GLY A 60 9.07 13.07 4.23
C GLY A 60 9.81 12.09 3.33
N ASN A 61 11.13 11.95 3.50
CA ASN A 61 12.00 11.10 2.71
C ASN A 61 13.13 10.51 3.60
N ALA A 62 12.72 9.74 4.60
CA ALA A 62 13.63 9.10 5.55
C ALA A 62 14.26 7.79 5.04
N GLY A 63 14.31 7.55 3.73
CA GLY A 63 14.70 6.24 3.16
C GLY A 63 13.70 5.10 3.44
N LEU A 64 12.53 5.43 4.00
CA LEU A 64 11.44 4.50 4.31
C LEU A 64 10.49 4.25 3.13
N VAL A 65 10.68 4.98 2.03
CA VAL A 65 9.90 4.89 0.80
C VAL A 65 10.86 4.73 -0.38
N VAL A 66 10.48 3.89 -1.34
CA VAL A 66 11.27 3.64 -2.57
C VAL A 66 11.47 4.95 -3.34
N GLN A 67 12.64 5.11 -3.97
CA GLN A 67 13.01 6.34 -4.70
C GLN A 67 13.46 6.13 -6.16
N LYS A 68 13.42 4.87 -6.63
CA LYS A 68 13.42 4.34 -8.03
C LYS A 68 13.92 2.88 -8.01
N PHE A 69 13.44 1.95 -8.83
CA PHE A 69 12.87 1.99 -10.18
C PHE A 69 11.33 1.86 -10.24
N GLY A 70 10.69 2.57 -11.18
CA GLY A 70 9.22 2.63 -11.35
C GLY A 70 8.50 3.67 -10.48
N ASP A 71 9.25 4.57 -9.85
CA ASP A 71 8.76 5.43 -8.78
C ASP A 71 7.99 6.68 -9.26
N ALA A 72 7.07 7.15 -8.41
CA ALA A 72 6.27 8.35 -8.63
C ALA A 72 7.10 9.64 -8.46
N GLU A 73 6.51 10.79 -8.78
CA GLU A 73 7.17 12.08 -8.56
C GLU A 73 7.56 12.27 -7.08
N PRO A 74 8.70 12.93 -6.79
CA PRO A 74 9.07 13.27 -5.43
C PRO A 74 7.94 14.01 -4.72
N TRP A 75 7.53 13.48 -3.58
CA TRP A 75 6.49 14.10 -2.79
C TRP A 75 7.03 15.32 -2.05
N ALA A 76 6.30 16.43 -2.14
CA ALA A 76 6.57 17.67 -1.42
C ALA A 76 5.39 17.99 -0.48
N PRO A 77 5.65 18.44 0.76
CA PRO A 77 4.60 18.72 1.72
C PRO A 77 3.76 19.94 1.29
N SER A 78 2.46 19.93 1.63
CA SER A 78 1.52 21.00 1.26
C SER A 78 1.92 22.36 1.84
N VAL A 79 2.48 22.37 3.06
CA VAL A 79 2.96 23.59 3.75
C VAL A 79 4.10 24.29 3.01
N GLU A 80 4.93 23.55 2.26
CA GLU A 80 6.03 24.12 1.47
C GLU A 80 5.57 24.53 0.07
N THR A 81 4.53 23.89 -0.46
CA THR A 81 4.02 24.17 -1.82
C THR A 81 2.87 25.17 -1.87
N GLY A 82 2.38 25.65 -0.72
CA GLY A 82 1.26 26.59 -0.64
C GLY A 82 -0.08 26.01 -1.12
N ARG A 83 -0.19 24.68 -1.24
CA ARG A 83 -1.41 24.00 -1.69
C ARG A 83 -2.38 23.81 -0.53
N PRO A 84 -3.70 24.04 -0.72
CA PRO A 84 -4.68 23.68 0.29
C PRO A 84 -4.69 22.16 0.51
N MET A 85 -4.90 21.75 1.77
CA MET A 85 -5.02 20.34 2.19
C MET A 85 -6.27 19.67 1.60
#